data_AF-A0A6P0N9X3-F1
#
_entry.id   AF-A0A6P0N9X3-F1
#
_cell.length_a   1.000
_cell.length_b   1.000
_cell.length_c   1.000
_cell.angle_alpha   90.00
_cell.angle_beta   90.00
_cell.angle_gamma   90.00
#
_symmetry.space_group_name_H-M   'P 1'
#
loop_
_entity.id
_entity.type
_entity.pdbx_description
1 polymer ?
#
loop_
_entity_poly.entity_id
_entity_poly.type
_entity_poly.pdbx_seq_one_letter_code
_entity_poly.pdbx_strand_id
1 'polypeptide(L)'
;GLLLLFNNNSPLRIPASIAGYLSFLLTLSRTMWASWFFGLASLTSSLKPKIQMRIIISILVMAMCIVPLTTIEPFSEVIGSRLATFSDLGNDHSAEVRQQIYEESLGKALSMALGNGIGNTFTIEQGEIRSVVIDSGILDMFFTLGWFGTLPYMCGLLLLVYSVFQYPEIRRDSFMSTARAIGLSNLIGLPIGSAMLGVGGCYIWGFLGLTMAAHKYHQHQNKLSSEMESIAEVKTAKDKNYENFLINGTD
;
A
#
# COMPACT_ATOMS: atom_id res chain seq x y z
N GLY A 1 -3.09 -6.33 -5.17
CA GLY A 1 -3.91 -7.09 -6.15
C GLY A 1 -5.39 -6.97 -5.86
N LEU A 2 -5.89 -7.72 -4.87
CA LEU A 2 -7.33 -7.81 -4.53
C LEU A 2 -8.02 -6.45 -4.30
N LEU A 3 -7.32 -5.50 -3.66
CA LEU A 3 -7.84 -4.14 -3.43
C LEU A 3 -8.20 -3.43 -4.75
N LEU A 4 -7.42 -3.63 -5.81
CA LEU A 4 -7.61 -3.01 -7.13
C LEU A 4 -8.85 -3.54 -7.84
N LEU A 5 -9.19 -4.81 -7.61
CA LEU A 5 -10.35 -5.45 -8.22
C LEU A 5 -11.68 -4.85 -7.74
N PHE A 6 -11.72 -4.20 -6.57
CA PHE A 6 -12.95 -3.53 -6.10
C PHE A 6 -13.38 -2.38 -7.01
N ASN A 7 -12.42 -1.71 -7.63
CA ASN A 7 -12.63 -0.54 -8.46
C ASN A 7 -12.81 -0.86 -9.95
N ASN A 8 -12.54 -2.10 -10.37
CA ASN A 8 -12.71 -2.51 -11.76
C ASN A 8 -14.16 -2.96 -12.03
N ASN A 9 -14.70 -2.59 -13.20
CA ASN A 9 -16.03 -2.99 -13.69
C ASN A 9 -15.97 -4.06 -14.79
N SER A 10 -14.77 -4.53 -15.16
CA SER A 10 -14.60 -5.59 -16.18
C SER A 10 -15.14 -6.95 -15.71
N PRO A 11 -15.76 -7.76 -16.59
CA PRO A 11 -16.22 -9.12 -16.26
C PRO A 11 -15.08 -10.06 -15.83
N LEU A 12 -13.85 -9.81 -16.28
CA LEU A 12 -12.65 -10.55 -15.87
C LEU A 12 -12.32 -10.40 -14.38
N ARG A 13 -12.94 -9.41 -13.71
CA ARG A 13 -12.83 -9.22 -12.27
C ARG A 13 -13.26 -10.47 -11.50
N ILE A 14 -14.33 -11.14 -11.92
CA ILE A 14 -14.92 -12.24 -11.14
C ILE A 14 -13.95 -13.42 -11.05
N PRO A 15 -13.46 -14.01 -12.17
CA PRO A 15 -12.50 -15.11 -12.09
C PRO A 15 -11.18 -14.69 -11.41
N ALA A 16 -10.70 -13.47 -11.67
CA ALA A 16 -9.50 -12.95 -11.00
C ALA A 16 -9.68 -12.80 -9.48
N SER A 17 -10.87 -12.39 -9.03
CA SER A 17 -11.19 -12.26 -7.61
C SER A 17 -11.28 -13.64 -6.96
N ILE A 18 -11.91 -14.62 -7.62
CA ILE A 18 -12.01 -15.99 -7.10
C ILE A 18 -10.61 -16.59 -6.92
N ALA A 19 -9.79 -16.59 -7.97
CA ALA A 19 -8.44 -17.12 -7.91
C ALA A 19 -7.57 -16.39 -6.87
N GLY A 20 -7.67 -15.06 -6.82
CA GLY A 20 -6.93 -14.24 -5.88
C GLY A 20 -7.34 -14.47 -4.43
N TYR A 21 -8.64 -14.56 -4.13
CA TYR A 21 -9.11 -14.81 -2.76
C TYR A 21 -8.83 -16.25 -2.32
N LEU A 22 -8.93 -17.24 -3.21
CA LEU A 22 -8.51 -18.62 -2.90
C LEU A 22 -7.01 -18.69 -2.58
N SER A 23 -6.16 -18.06 -3.40
CA SER A 23 -4.72 -17.99 -3.14
C SER A 23 -4.40 -17.25 -1.82
N PHE A 24 -5.13 -16.17 -1.54
CA PHE A 24 -5.00 -15.41 -0.28
C PHE A 24 -5.41 -16.25 0.94
N LEU A 25 -6.53 -16.97 0.84
CA LEU A 25 -7.00 -17.92 1.85
C LEU A 25 -6.01 -19.06 2.09
N LEU A 26 -5.32 -19.53 1.05
CA LEU A 26 -4.31 -20.60 1.19
C LEU A 26 -2.99 -20.07 1.80
N THR A 27 -2.67 -18.79 1.58
CA THR A 27 -1.43 -18.19 2.10
C THR A 27 -1.47 -18.00 3.62
N LEU A 28 -2.65 -17.70 4.20
CA LEU A 28 -2.95 -17.71 5.64
C LEU A 28 -1.91 -17.06 6.58
N SER A 29 -1.11 -16.09 6.10
CA SER A 29 -0.13 -15.41 6.96
C SER A 29 -0.77 -14.22 7.68
N ARG A 30 -0.59 -14.16 9.00
CA ARG A 30 -1.12 -13.09 9.88
C ARG A 30 -0.80 -11.69 9.35
N THR A 31 0.43 -11.49 8.86
CA THR A 31 0.89 -10.23 8.27
C THR A 31 0.10 -9.85 7.01
N MET A 32 -0.24 -10.80 6.14
CA MET A 32 -0.99 -10.51 4.91
C MET A 32 -2.46 -10.17 5.20
N TRP A 33 -3.06 -10.80 6.23
CA TRP A 33 -4.38 -10.42 6.73
C TRP A 33 -4.38 -9.02 7.33
N ALA A 34 -3.38 -8.68 8.15
CA ALA A 34 -3.24 -7.34 8.73
C ALA A 34 -3.07 -6.27 7.64
N SER A 35 -2.19 -6.50 6.66
CA SER A 35 -1.98 -5.61 5.52
C SER A 35 -3.27 -5.45 4.71
N TRP A 36 -3.96 -6.53 4.39
CA TRP A 36 -5.22 -6.48 3.64
C TRP A 36 -6.31 -5.72 4.38
N PHE A 37 -6.51 -6.00 5.68
CA PHE A 37 -7.49 -5.32 6.52
C PHE A 37 -7.20 -3.83 6.63
N PHE A 38 -5.94 -3.44 6.80
CA PHE A 38 -5.57 -2.04 6.83
C PHE A 38 -5.75 -1.34 5.48
N GLY A 39 -5.45 -2.04 4.39
CA GLY A 39 -5.77 -1.55 3.04
C GLY A 39 -7.27 -1.28 2.88
N LEU A 40 -8.12 -2.18 3.36
CA LEU A 40 -9.57 -1.97 3.39
C LEU A 40 -9.98 -0.81 4.28
N ALA A 41 -9.44 -0.70 5.50
CA ALA A 41 -9.73 0.42 6.40
C ALA A 41 -9.37 1.76 5.73
N SER A 42 -8.19 1.83 5.10
CA SER A 42 -7.74 3.00 4.35
C SER A 42 -8.66 3.35 3.17
N LEU A 43 -9.21 2.35 2.48
CA LEU A 43 -10.23 2.51 1.43
C LEU A 43 -11.57 3.03 1.98
N THR A 44 -12.05 2.48 3.10
CA THR A 44 -13.37 2.84 3.66
C THR A 44 -13.49 4.31 4.06
N SER A 45 -12.37 4.92 4.48
CA SER A 45 -12.31 6.35 4.84
C SER A 45 -12.60 7.31 3.69
N SER A 46 -12.50 6.84 2.44
CA SER A 46 -12.44 7.70 1.26
C SER A 46 -13.46 7.34 0.18
N LEU A 47 -14.27 6.29 0.37
CA LEU A 47 -15.10 5.74 -0.70
C LEU A 47 -16.62 5.81 -0.44
N LYS A 48 -17.36 5.82 -1.56
CA LYS A 48 -18.83 5.83 -1.60
C LYS A 48 -19.41 4.56 -0.93
N PRO A 49 -20.62 4.64 -0.33
CA PRO A 49 -21.27 3.52 0.36
C PRO A 49 -21.37 2.22 -0.46
N LYS A 50 -21.48 2.33 -1.80
CA LYS A 50 -21.50 1.17 -2.72
C LYS A 50 -20.24 0.30 -2.64
N ILE A 51 -19.07 0.90 -2.45
CA ILE A 51 -17.81 0.14 -2.35
C ILE A 51 -17.66 -0.44 -0.94
N GLN A 52 -18.09 0.28 0.10
CA GLN A 52 -18.14 -0.24 1.47
C GLN A 52 -19.00 -1.52 1.54
N MET A 53 -20.17 -1.54 0.90
CA MET A 53 -21.00 -2.75 0.80
C MET A 53 -20.30 -3.90 0.07
N ARG A 54 -19.56 -3.62 -1.01
CA ARG A 54 -18.76 -4.64 -1.71
C ARG A 54 -17.68 -5.25 -0.81
N ILE A 55 -17.04 -4.43 0.04
CA ILE A 55 -16.04 -4.90 1.01
C ILE A 55 -16.68 -5.83 2.03
N ILE A 56 -17.82 -5.44 2.61
CA ILE A 56 -18.56 -6.26 3.59
C ILE A 56 -18.96 -7.61 2.96
N ILE A 57 -19.50 -7.59 1.74
CA ILE A 57 -19.87 -8.82 1.03
C ILE A 57 -18.63 -9.69 0.79
N SER A 58 -17.48 -9.13 0.40
CA SER A 58 -16.25 -9.91 0.23
C SER A 58 -15.76 -10.56 1.53
N ILE A 59 -15.86 -9.87 2.67
CA ILE A 59 -15.54 -10.44 3.98
C ILE A 59 -16.49 -11.62 4.29
N LEU A 60 -17.80 -11.44 4.10
CA LEU A 60 -18.80 -12.48 4.36
C LEU A 60 -18.61 -13.71 3.46
N VAL A 61 -18.35 -13.50 2.16
CA VAL A 61 -18.09 -14.59 1.22
C VAL A 61 -16.83 -15.36 1.62
N MET A 62 -15.74 -14.67 1.98
CA MET A 62 -14.54 -15.36 2.46
C MET A 62 -14.80 -16.18 3.73
N ALA A 63 -15.51 -15.61 4.72
CA ALA A 63 -15.87 -16.32 5.94
C ALA A 63 -16.69 -17.58 5.62
N MET A 64 -17.65 -17.48 4.70
CA MET A 64 -18.47 -18.61 4.25
C MET A 64 -17.64 -19.67 3.50
N CYS A 65 -16.64 -19.27 2.70
CA CYS A 65 -15.77 -20.19 1.98
C CYS A 65 -14.77 -20.92 2.89
N ILE A 66 -14.31 -20.29 3.97
CA ILE A 66 -13.35 -20.91 4.91
C ILE A 66 -13.96 -22.15 5.58
N VAL A 67 -15.22 -22.07 6.00
CA VAL A 67 -15.90 -23.16 6.74
C VAL A 67 -15.81 -24.52 6.01
N PRO A 68 -16.26 -24.69 4.76
CA PRO A 68 -16.16 -25.95 4.05
C PRO A 68 -14.71 -26.33 3.70
N LEU A 69 -13.81 -25.36 3.52
CA LEU A 69 -12.39 -25.65 3.25
C LEU A 69 -11.71 -26.32 4.45
N THR A 70 -12.13 -26.02 5.69
CA THR A 70 -11.59 -26.68 6.89
C THR A 70 -11.96 -28.15 7.01
N THR A 71 -12.97 -28.62 6.27
CA THR A 71 -13.45 -30.01 6.36
C THR A 71 -12.92 -30.93 5.26
N ILE A 72 -12.18 -30.42 4.27
CA ILE A 72 -11.65 -31.21 3.15
C ILE A 72 -10.19 -31.55 3.43
N GLU A 73 -9.83 -32.84 3.36
CA GLU A 73 -8.59 -33.37 3.95
C GLU A 73 -7.24 -32.77 3.48
N PRO A 74 -6.98 -32.31 2.23
CA PRO A 74 -5.69 -31.64 1.97
C PRO A 74 -5.64 -30.19 2.49
N PHE A 75 -6.80 -29.57 2.76
CA PHE A 75 -6.88 -28.17 3.22
C PHE A 75 -7.06 -28.09 4.73
N SER A 76 -7.72 -29.07 5.35
CA SER A 76 -7.99 -29.11 6.79
C SER A 76 -6.71 -29.03 7.63
N GLU A 77 -5.65 -29.74 7.21
CA GLU A 77 -4.37 -29.78 7.93
C GLU A 77 -3.58 -28.47 7.76
N VAL A 78 -3.57 -27.91 6.55
CA VAL A 78 -2.92 -26.62 6.26
C VAL A 78 -3.65 -25.46 6.96
N ILE A 79 -4.98 -25.45 6.92
CA ILE A 79 -5.78 -24.38 7.53
C ILE A 79 -5.77 -24.52 9.06
N GLY A 80 -5.89 -25.75 9.57
CA GLY A 80 -5.85 -26.06 11.00
C GLY A 80 -4.53 -25.67 11.64
N SER A 81 -3.39 -26.01 11.02
CA SER A 81 -2.06 -25.60 11.52
C SER A 81 -1.87 -24.08 11.56
N ARG A 82 -2.44 -23.33 10.60
CA ARG A 82 -2.38 -21.87 10.57
C ARG A 82 -3.34 -21.20 11.57
N LEU A 83 -4.54 -21.76 11.76
CA LEU A 83 -5.47 -21.34 12.82
C LEU A 83 -4.89 -21.58 14.21
N ALA A 84 -4.16 -22.69 14.40
CA ALA A 84 -3.42 -22.94 15.62
C ALA A 84 -2.39 -21.83 15.89
N THR A 85 -1.69 -21.31 14.87
CA THR A 85 -0.78 -20.15 15.01
C THR A 85 -1.49 -18.83 15.37
N PHE A 86 -2.79 -18.71 15.12
CA PHE A 86 -3.60 -17.55 15.57
C PHE A 86 -4.04 -17.68 17.03
N SER A 87 -4.30 -18.92 17.50
CA SER A 87 -4.75 -19.19 18.87
C SER A 87 -3.59 -19.31 19.86
N ASP A 88 -2.44 -19.82 19.41
CA ASP A 88 -1.26 -20.03 20.24
C ASP A 88 -0.28 -18.85 20.04
N LEU A 89 -0.63 -17.70 20.60
CA LEU A 89 0.18 -16.48 20.56
C LEU A 89 1.49 -16.62 21.37
N GLY A 90 1.57 -17.60 22.28
CA GLY A 90 2.70 -17.80 23.18
C GLY A 90 3.81 -18.72 22.65
N ASN A 91 3.54 -19.50 21.60
CA ASN A 91 4.46 -20.52 21.07
C ASN A 91 4.78 -20.30 19.58
N ASP A 92 4.67 -19.05 19.12
CA ASP A 92 4.99 -18.69 17.75
C ASP A 92 6.51 -18.60 17.57
N HIS A 93 7.09 -19.73 17.16
CA HIS A 93 8.50 -19.87 16.83
C HIS A 93 9.00 -18.75 15.89
N SER A 94 8.16 -18.22 15.00
CA SER A 94 8.56 -17.14 14.07
C SER A 94 8.67 -15.76 14.73
N ALA A 95 7.86 -15.48 15.76
CA ALA A 95 7.98 -14.24 16.53
C ALA A 95 9.11 -14.33 17.57
N GLU A 96 9.26 -15.49 18.22
CA GLU A 96 10.33 -15.76 19.18
C GLU A 96 11.72 -15.64 18.52
N VAL A 97 11.91 -16.29 17.36
CA VAL A 97 13.18 -16.18 16.60
C VAL A 97 13.45 -14.74 16.18
N ARG A 98 12.43 -13.96 15.78
CA ARG A 98 12.62 -12.53 15.47
C ARG A 98 13.01 -11.74 16.70
N GLN A 99 12.36 -11.98 17.84
CA GLN A 99 12.68 -11.28 19.09
C GLN A 99 14.12 -11.57 19.53
N GLN A 100 14.56 -12.82 19.44
CA GLN A 100 15.95 -13.18 19.74
C GLN A 100 16.93 -12.51 18.76
N ILE A 101 16.62 -12.46 17.45
CA ILE A 101 17.42 -11.72 16.46
C ILE A 101 17.49 -10.22 16.82
N TYR A 102 16.40 -9.61 17.26
CA TYR A 102 16.41 -8.22 17.75
C TYR A 102 17.33 -8.08 18.96
N GLU A 103 17.21 -8.93 19.97
CA GLU A 103 18.03 -8.83 21.18
C GLU A 103 19.52 -8.99 20.88
N GLU A 104 19.90 -9.91 20.01
CA GLU A 104 21.30 -10.16 19.65
C GLU A 104 21.87 -9.12 18.68
N SER A 105 21.05 -8.60 17.75
CA SER A 105 21.54 -7.81 16.61
C SER A 105 21.26 -6.31 16.71
N LEU A 106 20.35 -5.86 17.56
CA LEU A 106 19.96 -4.44 17.65
C LEU A 106 21.12 -3.54 18.04
N GLY A 107 21.94 -3.94 19.02
CA GLY A 107 23.12 -3.17 19.44
C GLY A 107 24.13 -2.99 18.31
N LYS A 108 24.38 -4.06 17.54
CA LYS A 108 25.26 -4.04 16.38
C LYS A 108 24.68 -3.16 15.27
N ALA A 109 23.39 -3.28 14.97
CA ALA A 109 22.71 -2.49 13.94
C ALA A 109 22.75 -0.98 14.26
N LEU A 110 22.46 -0.59 15.50
CA LEU A 110 22.47 0.82 15.93
C LEU A 110 23.87 1.44 15.97
N SER A 111 24.93 0.63 16.01
CA SER A 111 26.31 1.12 15.96
C SER A 111 26.80 1.45 14.53
N MET A 112 26.05 1.04 13.50
CA MET A 112 26.44 1.23 12.10
C MET A 112 26.07 2.62 11.57
N ALA A 113 27.08 3.48 11.39
CA ALA A 113 26.88 4.81 10.80
C ALA A 113 26.60 4.75 9.29
N LEU A 114 27.40 4.00 8.52
CA LEU A 114 27.37 3.95 7.05
C LEU A 114 26.72 2.70 6.45
N GLY A 115 26.35 1.72 7.29
CA GLY A 115 25.80 0.43 6.84
C GLY A 115 26.81 -0.43 6.07
N ASN A 116 26.38 -1.63 5.67
CA ASN A 116 27.20 -2.62 4.96
C ASN A 116 26.95 -2.64 3.45
N GLY A 117 26.00 -1.85 2.94
CA GLY A 117 25.62 -1.78 1.54
C GLY A 117 24.55 -2.78 1.12
N ILE A 118 23.90 -2.49 -0.03
CA ILE A 118 22.81 -3.30 -0.60
C ILE A 118 23.37 -4.66 -1.05
N GLY A 119 22.77 -5.75 -0.54
CA GLY A 119 23.14 -7.12 -0.89
C GLY A 119 24.16 -7.78 0.04
N ASN A 120 24.61 -7.09 1.09
CA ASN A 120 25.58 -7.60 2.05
C ASN A 120 24.90 -8.27 3.26
N THR A 121 23.97 -9.18 3.00
CA THR A 121 23.32 -10.05 4.01
C THR A 121 24.26 -11.16 4.51
N PHE A 122 25.56 -11.03 4.24
CA PHE A 122 26.60 -11.96 4.62
C PHE A 122 27.61 -11.23 5.48
N THR A 123 27.63 -11.54 6.78
CA THR A 123 28.68 -11.00 7.66
C THR A 123 29.73 -12.08 7.85
N ILE A 124 31.00 -11.73 7.64
CA ILE A 124 32.12 -12.63 7.92
C ILE A 124 32.42 -12.52 9.41
N GLU A 125 32.04 -13.54 10.19
CA GLU A 125 32.47 -13.67 11.57
C GLU A 125 33.44 -14.85 11.67
N GLN A 126 34.66 -14.57 12.16
CA GLN A 126 35.71 -15.59 12.38
C GLN A 126 36.06 -16.44 11.15
N GLY A 127 35.98 -15.86 9.94
CA GLY A 127 36.31 -16.56 8.70
C GLY A 127 35.18 -17.41 8.10
N GLU A 128 34.01 -17.44 8.73
CA GLU A 128 32.81 -18.10 8.20
C GLU A 128 31.80 -17.07 7.67
N ILE A 129 31.26 -17.35 6.49
CA ILE A 129 30.20 -16.55 5.86
C ILE A 129 28.89 -16.92 6.54
N ARG A 130 28.41 -16.10 7.48
CA ARG A 130 27.06 -16.24 8.03
C ARG A 130 26.10 -15.36 7.27
N SER A 131 25.09 -15.97 6.66
CA SER A 131 23.89 -15.25 6.23
C SER A 131 23.11 -14.87 7.49
N VAL A 132 23.14 -13.61 7.87
CA VAL A 132 22.20 -13.13 8.88
C VAL A 132 20.88 -12.95 8.15
N VAL A 133 20.03 -13.97 8.15
CA VAL A 133 18.66 -13.85 7.63
C VAL A 133 17.89 -13.00 8.64
N ILE A 134 17.99 -11.68 8.47
CA ILE A 134 17.30 -10.72 9.32
C ILE A 134 15.87 -10.61 8.81
N ASP A 135 14.96 -11.40 9.39
CA ASP A 135 13.52 -11.34 9.12
C ASP A 135 12.86 -10.09 9.76
N SER A 136 13.54 -8.94 9.69
CA SER A 136 13.07 -7.68 10.22
C SER A 136 13.54 -6.48 9.42
N GLY A 137 12.57 -5.79 8.80
CA GLY A 137 12.84 -4.68 7.88
C GLY A 137 13.51 -3.48 8.54
N ILE A 138 13.30 -3.27 9.84
CA ILE A 138 13.94 -2.18 10.58
C ILE A 138 15.43 -2.47 10.77
N LEU A 139 15.77 -3.65 11.29
CA LEU A 139 17.17 -4.06 11.47
C LEU A 139 17.90 -4.11 10.13
N ASP A 140 17.28 -4.71 9.11
CA ASP A 140 17.82 -4.79 7.77
C ASP A 140 18.14 -3.42 7.18
N MET A 141 17.32 -2.39 7.45
CA MET A 141 17.59 -1.03 7.03
C MET A 141 18.85 -0.46 7.69
N PHE A 142 19.02 -0.62 9.00
CA PHE A 142 20.23 -0.16 9.69
C PHE A 142 21.48 -0.93 9.27
N PHE A 143 21.38 -2.25 9.08
CA PHE A 143 22.50 -3.06 8.58
C PHE A 143 22.88 -2.68 7.14
N THR A 144 21.91 -2.41 6.28
CA THR A 144 22.16 -2.10 4.86
C THR A 144 22.61 -0.66 4.66
N LEU A 145 21.90 0.29 5.25
CA LEU A 145 22.02 1.73 4.97
C LEU A 145 22.73 2.51 6.08
N GLY A 146 22.84 1.95 7.29
CA GLY A 146 23.31 2.66 8.48
C GLY A 146 22.43 3.86 8.83
N TRP A 147 22.86 4.63 9.83
CA TRP A 147 22.14 5.86 10.21
C TRP A 147 22.04 6.88 9.06
N PHE A 148 23.11 7.04 8.28
CA PHE A 148 23.15 8.04 7.21
C PHE A 148 22.20 7.74 6.05
N GLY A 149 21.89 6.47 5.77
CA GLY A 149 20.90 6.12 4.76
C GLY A 149 19.51 5.89 5.34
N THR A 150 19.39 5.27 6.53
CA THR A 150 18.10 5.02 7.20
C THR A 150 17.35 6.32 7.50
N LEU A 151 18.03 7.35 8.01
CA LEU A 151 17.36 8.61 8.40
C LEU A 151 16.73 9.34 7.21
N PRO A 152 17.47 9.66 6.12
CA PRO A 152 16.86 10.28 4.94
C PRO A 152 15.81 9.38 4.29
N TYR A 153 16.02 8.06 4.27
CA TYR A 153 15.05 7.11 3.73
C TYR A 153 13.72 7.19 4.49
N MET A 154 13.77 7.05 5.82
CA MET A 154 12.58 7.07 6.67
C MET A 154 11.91 8.44 6.66
N CYS A 155 12.70 9.51 6.67
CA CYS A 155 12.18 10.87 6.54
C CYS A 155 11.44 11.06 5.21
N GLY A 156 12.05 10.67 4.09
CA GLY A 156 11.42 10.74 2.76
C GLY A 156 10.13 9.91 2.68
N LEU A 157 10.15 8.71 3.26
CA LEU A 157 8.97 7.85 3.33
C LEU A 157 7.84 8.48 4.17
N LEU A 158 8.17 9.04 5.34
CA LEU A 158 7.20 9.71 6.20
C LEU A 158 6.62 10.97 5.53
N LEU A 159 7.45 11.77 4.86
CA LEU A 159 7.00 12.93 4.10
C LEU A 159 6.09 12.53 2.93
N LEU A 160 6.42 11.44 2.23
CA LEU A 160 5.58 10.88 1.17
C LEU A 160 4.23 10.41 1.70
N VAL A 161 4.22 9.69 2.81
CA VAL A 161 2.99 9.24 3.46
C VAL A 161 2.16 10.44 3.91
N TYR A 162 2.78 11.42 4.55
CA TYR A 162 2.15 12.65 5.02
C TYR A 162 1.53 13.47 3.87
N SER A 163 2.22 13.59 2.73
CA SER A 163 1.70 14.32 1.58
C SER A 163 0.49 13.60 0.97
N VAL A 164 0.55 12.28 0.83
CA VAL A 164 -0.53 11.47 0.28
C VAL A 164 -1.80 11.49 1.15
N PHE A 165 -1.69 11.70 2.46
CA PHE A 165 -2.85 11.90 3.33
C PHE A 165 -3.56 13.23 3.11
N GLN A 166 -2.88 14.25 2.57
CA GLN A 166 -3.44 15.58 2.39
C GLN A 166 -4.20 15.76 1.08
N TYR A 167 -4.09 14.82 0.13
CA TYR A 167 -4.70 14.98 -1.19
C TYR A 167 -6.23 14.85 -1.15
N PRO A 168 -6.99 15.93 -1.42
CA PRO A 168 -8.45 15.90 -1.36
C PRO A 168 -9.09 15.10 -2.51
N GLU A 169 -8.39 14.96 -3.64
CA GLU A 169 -8.88 14.31 -4.86
C GLU A 169 -9.13 12.82 -4.65
N ILE A 170 -8.53 12.24 -3.62
CA ILE A 170 -8.67 10.82 -3.25
C ILE A 170 -10.14 10.42 -3.03
N ARG A 171 -11.00 11.34 -2.57
CA ARG A 171 -12.43 11.06 -2.37
C ARG A 171 -13.21 10.97 -3.68
N ARG A 172 -12.67 11.54 -4.75
CA ARG A 172 -13.30 11.63 -6.08
C ARG A 172 -12.76 10.58 -7.03
N ASP A 173 -11.45 10.33 -6.96
CA ASP A 173 -10.74 9.36 -7.79
C ASP A 173 -10.57 8.03 -7.04
N SER A 174 -11.38 7.05 -7.44
CA SER A 174 -11.36 5.72 -6.83
C SER A 174 -10.08 4.93 -7.13
N PHE A 175 -9.41 5.19 -8.26
CA PHE A 175 -8.13 4.54 -8.57
C PHE A 175 -7.04 5.11 -7.68
N MET A 176 -6.96 6.43 -7.55
CA MET A 176 -6.05 7.12 -6.63
C MET A 176 -6.24 6.65 -5.18
N SER A 177 -7.49 6.54 -4.72
CA SER A 177 -7.80 5.98 -3.39
C SER A 177 -7.31 4.56 -3.21
N THR A 178 -7.41 3.74 -4.27
CA THR A 178 -6.98 2.34 -4.22
C THR A 178 -5.47 2.21 -4.28
N ALA A 179 -4.80 3.04 -5.08
CA ALA A 179 -3.35 3.10 -5.13
C ALA A 179 -2.77 3.51 -3.77
N ARG A 180 -3.30 4.56 -3.14
CA ARG A 180 -2.91 4.95 -1.77
C ARG A 180 -3.04 3.77 -0.81
N ALA A 181 -4.21 3.12 -0.80
CA ALA A 181 -4.49 2.04 0.13
C ALA A 181 -3.54 0.85 -0.05
N ILE A 182 -3.18 0.51 -1.28
CA ILE A 182 -2.17 -0.53 -1.56
C ILE A 182 -0.80 -0.10 -1.03
N GLY A 183 -0.35 1.12 -1.32
CA GLY A 183 0.92 1.63 -0.80
C GLY A 183 0.98 1.59 0.74
N LEU A 184 -0.06 2.11 1.40
CA LEU A 184 -0.17 2.15 2.86
C LEU A 184 -0.28 0.75 3.50
N SER A 185 -1.01 -0.19 2.87
CA SER A 185 -1.12 -1.57 3.35
C SER A 185 0.23 -2.29 3.41
N ASN A 186 1.13 -2.02 2.46
CA ASN A 186 2.46 -2.64 2.46
C ASN A 186 3.38 -2.04 3.53
N LEU A 187 3.08 -0.85 4.05
CA LEU A 187 3.85 -0.24 5.15
C LEU A 187 3.68 -0.97 6.50
N ILE A 188 2.57 -1.68 6.69
CA ILE A 188 2.38 -2.52 7.90
C ILE A 188 3.29 -3.73 7.89
N GLY A 189 3.75 -4.17 6.71
CA GLY A 189 4.69 -5.27 6.60
C GLY A 189 6.10 -4.91 7.08
N LEU A 190 6.46 -3.62 7.18
CA LEU A 190 7.84 -3.18 7.46
C LEU A 190 8.38 -3.59 8.84
N PRO A 191 7.61 -3.49 9.94
CA PRO A 191 8.09 -3.91 11.24
C PRO A 191 8.14 -5.43 11.38
N ILE A 192 7.34 -6.15 10.58
CA ILE A 192 7.09 -7.59 10.74
C ILE A 192 8.01 -8.43 9.81
N GLY A 193 8.58 -7.84 8.76
CA GLY A 193 9.54 -8.50 7.87
C GLY A 193 10.32 -7.50 7.01
N SER A 194 11.26 -7.99 6.18
CA SER A 194 12.00 -7.13 5.23
C SER A 194 11.15 -6.81 3.99
N ALA A 195 10.11 -5.99 4.18
CA ALA A 195 9.24 -5.53 3.10
C ALA A 195 9.80 -4.32 2.34
N MET A 196 10.96 -3.79 2.75
CA MET A 196 11.53 -2.53 2.22
C MET A 196 12.48 -2.75 1.05
N LEU A 197 13.11 -3.91 0.98
CA LEU A 197 14.04 -4.30 -0.07
C LEU A 197 13.39 -5.38 -0.97
N GLY A 198 13.62 -5.28 -2.28
CA GLY A 198 13.00 -6.18 -3.26
C GLY A 198 11.56 -5.85 -3.62
N VAL A 199 10.71 -6.88 -3.78
CA VAL A 199 9.37 -6.77 -4.39
C VAL A 199 8.40 -5.94 -3.54
N GLY A 200 8.50 -6.00 -2.20
CA GLY A 200 7.67 -5.21 -1.29
C GLY A 200 7.89 -3.70 -1.45
N GLY A 201 9.16 -3.29 -1.59
CA GLY A 201 9.54 -1.91 -1.86
C GLY A 201 8.96 -1.40 -3.17
N CYS A 202 8.95 -2.21 -4.23
CA CYS A 202 8.33 -1.87 -5.50
C CYS A 202 6.84 -1.55 -5.36
N TYR A 203 6.11 -2.25 -4.49
CA TYR A 203 4.71 -1.94 -4.23
C TYR A 203 4.53 -0.64 -3.45
N ILE A 204 5.34 -0.38 -2.42
CA ILE A 204 5.28 0.87 -1.65
C ILE A 204 5.55 2.07 -2.55
N TRP A 205 6.73 2.09 -3.19
CA TRP A 205 7.15 3.21 -4.02
C TRP A 205 6.31 3.35 -5.28
N GLY A 206 5.96 2.23 -5.92
CA GLY A 206 5.14 2.23 -7.13
C GLY A 206 3.74 2.78 -6.89
N PHE A 207 3.03 2.29 -5.86
CA PHE A 207 1.65 2.71 -5.62
C PHE A 207 1.54 4.09 -4.95
N LEU A 208 2.46 4.47 -4.06
CA LEU A 208 2.51 5.84 -3.55
C LEU A 208 2.94 6.83 -4.64
N GLY A 209 3.88 6.45 -5.51
CA GLY A 209 4.27 7.22 -6.70
C GLY A 209 3.11 7.44 -7.67
N LEU A 210 2.33 6.40 -7.98
CA LEU A 210 1.11 6.52 -8.78
C LEU A 210 0.09 7.48 -8.14
N THR A 211 -0.01 7.47 -6.81
CA THR A 211 -0.91 8.38 -6.08
C THR A 211 -0.46 9.84 -6.23
N MET A 212 0.84 10.12 -6.11
CA MET A 212 1.37 11.47 -6.35
C MET A 212 1.21 11.91 -7.81
N ALA A 213 1.42 11.00 -8.76
CA ALA A 213 1.24 11.28 -10.17
C ALA A 213 -0.23 11.65 -10.47
N ALA A 214 -1.18 10.92 -9.88
CA ALA A 214 -2.60 11.24 -9.98
C ALA A 214 -2.93 12.61 -9.37
N HIS A 215 -2.33 12.95 -8.21
CA HIS A 215 -2.51 14.28 -7.62
C HIS A 215 -2.04 15.39 -8.57
N LYS A 216 -0.84 15.27 -9.15
CA LYS A 216 -0.32 16.24 -10.14
C LYS A 216 -1.21 16.33 -11.39
N TYR A 217 -1.73 15.20 -11.85
CA TYR A 217 -2.67 15.17 -12.98
C TYR A 217 -3.94 15.97 -12.68
N HIS A 218 -4.57 15.76 -11.51
CA HIS A 218 -5.76 16.53 -11.12
C HIS A 218 -5.49 18.01 -10.93
N GLN A 219 -4.33 18.39 -10.36
CA GLN A 219 -3.92 19.78 -10.26
C GLN A 219 -3.80 20.45 -11.63
N HIS A 220 -3.18 19.76 -12.59
CA HIS A 220 -3.04 20.26 -13.95
C HIS A 220 -4.40 20.40 -14.65
N GLN A 221 -5.28 19.42 -14.49
CA GLN A 221 -6.62 19.44 -15.07
C GLN A 221 -7.47 20.60 -14.53
N ASN A 222 -7.42 20.83 -13.20
CA ASN A 222 -8.13 21.95 -12.58
C ASN A 222 -7.63 23.30 -13.10
N LYS A 223 -6.31 23.46 -13.27
CA LYS A 223 -5.72 24.67 -13.83
C LYS A 223 -6.20 24.90 -15.27
N LEU A 224 -6.14 23.86 -16.12
CA LEU A 224 -6.59 23.95 -17.51
C LEU A 224 -8.07 24.33 -17.61
N SER A 225 -8.93 23.73 -16.79
CA SER A 225 -10.36 24.07 -16.72
C SER A 225 -10.59 25.54 -16.35
N SER A 226 -9.87 26.06 -15.35
CA SER A 226 -9.98 27.47 -14.95
C SER A 226 -9.52 28.44 -16.05
N GLU A 227 -8.47 28.09 -16.81
CA GLU A 227 -7.99 28.89 -17.94
C GLU A 227 -9.04 28.91 -19.06
N MET A 228 -9.66 27.77 -19.38
CA MET A 228 -10.72 27.68 -20.39
C MET A 228 -11.97 28.49 -20.01
N GLU A 229 -12.39 28.45 -18.74
CA GLU A 229 -13.50 29.26 -18.22
C GLU A 229 -13.20 30.77 -18.35
N SER A 230 -11.99 31.20 -17.99
CA SER A 230 -11.59 32.61 -18.12
C SER A 230 -11.60 33.10 -19.58
N ILE A 231 -11.15 32.26 -20.52
CA ILE A 231 -11.16 32.59 -21.95
C ILE A 231 -12.60 32.67 -22.48
N ALA A 232 -13.47 31.76 -22.04
CA ALA A 232 -14.88 31.75 -22.41
C ALA A 232 -15.59 33.03 -21.92
N GLU A 233 -15.36 33.43 -20.67
CA GLU A 233 -15.91 34.68 -20.11
C GLU A 233 -15.46 35.92 -20.89
N VAL A 234 -14.16 36.03 -21.21
CA VAL A 234 -13.63 37.13 -22.02
C VAL A 234 -14.25 37.17 -23.41
N LYS A 235 -14.45 36.01 -24.04
CA LYS A 235 -15.10 35.91 -25.35
C LYS A 235 -16.56 36.36 -25.29
N THR A 236 -17.32 35.86 -24.32
CA THR A 236 -18.73 36.26 -24.12
C THR A 236 -18.86 37.75 -23.80
N ALA A 237 -17.94 38.33 -23.02
CA ALA A 237 -17.92 39.77 -22.74
C ALA A 237 -17.63 40.60 -24.01
N LYS A 238 -16.70 40.15 -24.86
CA LYS A 238 -16.44 40.77 -26.16
C LYS A 238 -17.67 40.72 -27.06
N ASP A 239 -18.30 39.55 -27.20
CA ASP A 239 -19.47 39.37 -28.06
C ASP A 239 -20.62 40.29 -27.64
N LYS A 240 -20.91 40.40 -26.33
CA LYS A 240 -21.90 41.36 -25.80
C LYS A 240 -21.55 42.83 -26.09
N ASN A 241 -20.28 43.21 -26.00
CA ASN A 241 -19.85 44.55 -26.33
C ASN A 241 -19.99 44.85 -27.84
N TYR A 242 -19.71 43.87 -28.71
CA TYR A 242 -19.94 43.99 -30.14
C TYR A 242 -21.43 44.14 -30.46
N GLU A 243 -22.31 43.34 -29.85
CA GLU A 243 -23.77 43.49 -30.02
C GLU A 243 -24.26 44.87 -29.57
N ASN A 244 -23.82 45.35 -28.40
CA ASN A 244 -24.17 46.69 -27.91
C ASN A 244 -23.68 47.82 -28.83
N PHE A 245 -22.50 47.67 -29.43
CA PHE A 245 -21.98 48.62 -30.42
C PHE A 245 -22.81 48.61 -31.70
N LEU A 246 -23.24 47.44 -32.19
CA LEU A 246 -24.10 47.35 -33.38
C LEU A 246 -25.50 47.93 -33.15
N ILE A 247 -26.03 47.83 -31.93
CA ILE A 247 -27.38 48.33 -31.59
C ILE A 247 -27.37 49.84 -31.32
N ASN A 248 -26.34 50.37 -30.67
CA ASN A 248 -26.31 51.77 -30.20
C ASN A 248 -25.31 52.69 -30.94
N GLY A 249 -24.54 52.16 -31.90
CA GLY A 249 -23.45 52.89 -32.58
C GLY A 249 -23.79 53.50 -33.94
N THR A 250 -25.08 53.60 -34.30
CA THR A 250 -25.55 54.13 -35.60
C THR A 250 -26.18 55.52 -35.55
N ASP A 251 -25.83 56.34 -34.54
CA ASP A 251 -26.20 57.76 -34.49
C ASP A 251 -25.08 58.67 -35.01
#